data_AF-A0A6I9N018-F1
#
_entry.id   AF-A0A6I9N018-F1
#
_cell.length_a   1.000
_cell.length_b   1.000
_cell.length_c   1.000
_cell.angle_alpha   90.00
_cell.angle_beta   90.00
_cell.angle_gamma   90.00
#
_symmetry.space_group_name_H-M   'P 1'
#
loop_
_entity.id
_entity.type
_entity.pdbx_description
1 polymer ?
#
loop_
_entity_poly.entity_id
_entity_poly.type
_entity_poly.pdbx_seq_one_letter_code
_entity_poly.pdbx_strand_id
1 'polypeptide(L)'
;MSSVSTMTSSEPPGSPEQRLQKLLAVPGAEPSRVNDLLLLRPEAATEPGEGRGNSHVVFFHGDIQNFQEEMSLQPDGAPWLSWSLEQVALTLGRRFPDRHVWVVRASRMHLHKFSCYVNFVDSNMFGAPEHGPYSADCGSFRHLRALLSHGMQRANLPDPLQPQGGADGVPSGFSLTLVGFSKGCVVLNQVAYELAGARADPDMSHFVKSVSDMYWLDGGHPGGSETWVTNKRVLKELASSRVSLHAHVTPYEVCDPMRAWVGREHALFIKTLEEFGACPSKKLHFEGEPPSIQSHFRVIQEF
;
A
#
# COMPACT_ATOMS: atom_id res chain seq x y z
N MET A 1 -60.07 -8.43 -12.14
CA MET A 1 -58.74 -9.01 -11.86
C MET A 1 -57.72 -7.98 -12.30
N SER A 2 -57.33 -7.06 -11.41
CA SER A 2 -56.33 -6.04 -11.71
C SER A 2 -54.98 -6.52 -11.20
N SER A 3 -54.08 -6.78 -12.13
CA SER A 3 -52.68 -7.12 -11.91
C SER A 3 -51.92 -5.90 -11.39
N VAL A 4 -51.42 -5.99 -10.16
CA VAL A 4 -50.51 -5.00 -9.57
C VAL A 4 -49.09 -5.35 -9.99
N SER A 5 -48.51 -4.55 -10.88
CA SER A 5 -47.08 -4.61 -11.20
C SER A 5 -46.28 -4.06 -10.02
N THR A 6 -45.50 -4.92 -9.37
CA THR A 6 -44.55 -4.54 -8.33
C THR A 6 -43.32 -3.93 -9.01
N MET A 7 -43.20 -2.60 -8.97
CA MET A 7 -41.96 -1.92 -9.35
C MET A 7 -40.92 -2.17 -8.25
N THR A 8 -39.91 -2.99 -8.55
CA THR A 8 -38.68 -3.06 -7.76
C THR A 8 -37.88 -1.79 -8.02
N SER A 9 -37.94 -0.84 -7.09
CA SER A 9 -37.05 0.32 -7.09
C SER A 9 -35.64 -0.12 -6.70
N SER A 10 -34.75 -0.27 -7.69
CA SER A 10 -33.31 -0.30 -7.43
C SER A 10 -32.89 1.11 -7.03
N GLU A 11 -32.54 1.32 -5.76
CA GLU A 11 -31.88 2.55 -5.33
C GLU A 11 -30.61 2.76 -6.18
N PRO A 12 -30.31 4.00 -6.61
CA PRO A 12 -29.06 4.28 -7.29
C PRO A 12 -27.89 3.93 -6.37
N PRO A 13 -26.79 3.37 -6.90
CA PRO A 13 -25.60 3.14 -6.08
C PRO A 13 -25.18 4.46 -5.45
N GLY A 14 -24.99 4.46 -4.12
CA GLY A 14 -24.55 5.63 -3.37
C GLY A 14 -23.25 6.21 -3.94
N SER A 15 -23.01 7.51 -3.72
CA SER A 15 -21.81 8.16 -4.24
C SER A 15 -20.55 7.42 -3.74
N PRO A 16 -19.46 7.33 -4.53
CA PRO A 16 -18.24 6.65 -4.10
C PRO A 16 -17.70 7.15 -2.76
N GLU A 17 -17.90 8.43 -2.43
CA GLU A 17 -17.51 8.98 -1.12
C GLU A 17 -18.28 8.36 0.05
N GLN A 18 -19.52 7.91 -0.15
CA GLN A 18 -20.32 7.25 0.90
C GLN A 18 -19.77 5.86 1.27
N ARG A 19 -18.92 5.27 0.42
CA ARG A 19 -18.24 4.00 0.69
C ARG A 19 -16.94 4.16 1.49
N LEU A 20 -16.47 5.40 1.68
CA LEU A 20 -15.28 5.69 2.46
C LEU A 20 -15.59 5.66 3.96
N GLN A 21 -14.72 5.02 4.73
CA GLN A 21 -14.78 4.99 6.18
C GLN A 21 -13.40 5.27 6.76
N LYS A 22 -13.29 6.36 7.51
CA LYS A 22 -12.08 6.70 8.28
C LYS A 22 -12.11 5.96 9.62
N LEU A 23 -11.04 5.27 9.96
CA LEU A 23 -10.83 4.57 11.23
C LEU A 23 -9.60 5.18 11.91
N LEU A 24 -9.81 5.85 13.03
CA LEU A 24 -8.73 6.53 13.75
C LEU A 24 -8.03 5.59 14.73
N ALA A 25 -6.72 5.80 14.90
CA ALA A 25 -5.89 5.12 15.89
C ALA A 25 -6.14 3.59 15.97
N VAL A 26 -6.05 2.92 14.81
CA VAL A 26 -6.16 1.46 14.73
C VAL A 26 -4.83 0.85 15.20
N PRO A 27 -4.83 -0.02 16.23
CA PRO A 27 -3.62 -0.64 16.74
C PRO A 27 -3.03 -1.63 15.74
N GLY A 28 -1.70 -1.64 15.63
CA GLY A 28 -0.97 -2.72 14.99
C GLY A 28 -0.47 -3.74 16.01
N ALA A 29 0.77 -4.20 15.84
CA ALA A 29 1.37 -5.27 16.65
C ALA A 29 1.46 -4.93 18.15
N GLU A 30 1.70 -3.66 18.48
CA GLU A 30 1.70 -3.15 19.84
C GLU A 30 0.49 -2.21 20.02
N PRO A 31 -0.25 -2.27 21.15
CA PRO A 31 -1.42 -1.43 21.37
C PRO A 31 -1.17 0.09 21.25
N SER A 32 0.04 0.54 21.55
CA SER A 32 0.47 1.94 21.44
C SER A 32 0.90 2.35 20.02
N ARG A 33 1.24 1.39 19.16
CA ARG A 33 1.61 1.66 17.76
C ARG A 33 0.36 1.64 16.90
N VAL A 34 -0.18 2.83 16.66
CA VAL A 34 -1.43 3.02 15.93
C VAL A 34 -1.24 3.74 14.60
N ASN A 35 -2.11 3.44 13.65
CA ASN A 35 -2.24 4.18 12.39
C ASN A 35 -3.71 4.56 12.16
N ASP A 36 -3.93 5.68 11.49
CA ASP A 36 -5.25 5.98 10.92
C ASP A 36 -5.38 5.24 9.58
N LEU A 37 -6.54 4.62 9.37
CA LEU A 37 -6.88 3.92 8.16
C LEU A 37 -8.03 4.62 7.45
N LEU A 38 -8.01 4.58 6.13
CA LEU A 38 -9.17 4.91 5.30
C LEU A 38 -9.53 3.69 4.48
N LEU A 39 -10.73 3.17 4.72
CA LEU A 39 -11.30 2.04 3.99
C LEU A 39 -12.22 2.57 2.89
N LEU A 40 -12.02 2.14 1.65
CA LEU A 40 -13.02 2.16 0.60
C LEU A 40 -13.55 0.74 0.40
N ARG A 41 -14.86 0.54 0.61
CA ARG A 41 -15.52 -0.75 0.31
C ARG A 41 -15.68 -0.93 -1.20
N PRO A 42 -15.63 -2.16 -1.74
CA PRO A 42 -15.91 -2.40 -3.15
C PRO A 42 -17.32 -1.97 -3.53
N GLU A 43 -17.56 -1.80 -4.83
CA GLU A 43 -18.94 -1.60 -5.31
C GLU A 43 -19.73 -2.90 -5.09
N ALA A 44 -20.99 -2.77 -4.66
CA ALA A 44 -21.81 -3.95 -4.40
C ALA A 44 -21.93 -4.77 -5.69
N ALA A 45 -21.52 -6.04 -5.63
CA ALA A 45 -21.68 -6.96 -6.75
C ALA A 45 -23.16 -7.03 -7.14
N THR A 46 -23.45 -6.81 -8.42
CA THR A 46 -24.80 -6.83 -9.00
C THR A 46 -25.46 -8.20 -8.96
N GLU A 47 -24.73 -9.28 -8.66
CA GLU A 47 -25.25 -10.65 -8.65
C GLU A 47 -25.03 -11.34 -7.28
N PRO A 48 -26.10 -11.80 -6.62
CA PRO A 48 -26.00 -12.57 -5.38
C PRO A 48 -25.76 -14.04 -5.70
N GLY A 49 -24.52 -14.43 -5.95
CA GLY A 49 -24.23 -15.85 -6.19
C GLY A 49 -22.85 -16.14 -6.77
N GLU A 50 -21.80 -15.87 -5.99
CA GLU A 50 -20.53 -16.61 -5.91
C GLU A 50 -19.56 -15.75 -5.09
N GLY A 51 -18.96 -16.35 -4.05
CA GLY A 51 -18.19 -15.73 -2.96
C GLY A 51 -17.81 -14.25 -3.08
N ARG A 52 -18.36 -13.40 -2.19
CA ARG A 52 -17.81 -12.06 -1.95
C ARG A 52 -16.32 -12.23 -1.61
N GLY A 53 -15.43 -11.89 -2.53
CA GLY A 53 -13.99 -12.10 -2.37
C GLY A 53 -13.46 -11.33 -1.17
N ASN A 54 -12.65 -11.98 -0.33
CA ASN A 54 -11.94 -11.35 0.78
C ASN A 54 -10.62 -10.73 0.27
N SER A 55 -10.72 -9.95 -0.81
CA SER A 55 -9.58 -9.39 -1.51
C SER A 55 -9.32 -7.96 -1.08
N HIS A 56 -8.05 -7.65 -0.80
CA HIS A 56 -7.63 -6.38 -0.23
C HIS A 56 -6.50 -5.74 -1.02
N VAL A 57 -6.52 -4.41 -1.09
CA VAL A 57 -5.41 -3.59 -1.55
C VAL A 57 -5.01 -2.69 -0.39
N VAL A 58 -3.74 -2.70 -0.02
CA VAL A 58 -3.19 -1.80 0.99
C VAL A 58 -2.26 -0.80 0.31
N PHE A 59 -2.55 0.48 0.50
CA PHE A 59 -1.81 1.58 -0.06
C PHE A 59 -1.07 2.37 1.03
N PHE A 60 0.23 2.57 0.81
CA PHE A 60 1.10 3.44 1.60
C PHE A 60 1.41 4.68 0.76
N HIS A 61 1.01 5.84 1.26
CA HIS A 61 1.11 7.13 0.57
C HIS A 61 2.50 7.77 0.60
N GLY A 62 2.68 8.77 -0.24
CA GLY A 62 3.90 9.57 -0.37
C GLY A 62 3.98 10.74 0.59
N ASP A 63 5.01 11.56 0.43
CA ASP A 63 5.09 12.88 1.06
C ASP A 63 3.98 13.80 0.51
N ILE A 64 3.65 14.87 1.23
CA ILE A 64 2.55 15.84 0.98
C ILE A 64 1.14 15.26 1.17
N GLN A 65 0.91 14.00 0.79
CA GLN A 65 -0.40 13.36 0.92
C GLN A 65 -0.81 13.19 2.38
N ASN A 66 -2.04 13.60 2.69
CA ASN A 66 -2.68 13.39 3.98
C ASN A 66 -4.21 13.43 3.77
N PHE A 67 -4.99 13.31 4.84
CA PHE A 67 -6.43 13.52 4.76
C PHE A 67 -6.74 14.89 4.17
N GLN A 68 -7.80 14.98 3.37
CA GLN A 68 -8.16 16.20 2.66
C GLN A 68 -8.33 17.41 3.61
N GLU A 69 -8.92 17.17 4.78
CA GLU A 69 -9.10 18.20 5.82
C GLU A 69 -7.75 18.76 6.31
N GLU A 70 -6.78 17.88 6.59
CA GLU A 70 -5.43 18.25 7.03
C GLU A 70 -4.69 18.99 5.93
N MET A 71 -4.72 18.48 4.69
CA MET A 71 -4.04 19.10 3.55
C MET A 71 -4.58 20.50 3.26
N SER A 72 -5.89 20.72 3.40
CA SER A 72 -6.54 22.01 3.10
C SER A 72 -6.07 23.15 4.00
N LEU A 73 -5.56 22.83 5.19
CA LEU A 73 -5.07 23.79 6.17
C LEU A 73 -3.61 24.18 5.94
N GLN A 74 -2.89 23.49 5.05
CA GLN A 74 -1.45 23.66 4.87
C GLN A 74 -1.13 24.30 3.51
N PRO A 75 -0.32 25.38 3.45
CA PRO A 75 0.05 26.01 2.18
C PRO A 75 0.72 25.06 1.19
N ASP A 76 1.57 24.16 1.68
CA ASP A 76 2.27 23.15 0.87
C ASP A 76 1.35 22.00 0.43
N GLY A 77 0.21 21.79 1.11
CA GLY A 77 -0.72 20.69 0.86
C GLY A 77 -1.94 21.08 0.01
N ALA A 78 -2.48 22.28 0.20
CA ALA A 78 -3.70 22.74 -0.45
C ALA A 78 -3.69 22.69 -1.99
N PRO A 79 -2.56 22.96 -2.69
CA PRO A 79 -2.49 22.79 -4.14
C PRO A 79 -2.65 21.34 -4.63
N TRP A 80 -2.52 20.36 -3.72
CA TRP A 80 -2.47 18.93 -4.03
C TRP A 80 -3.70 18.15 -3.54
N LEU A 81 -4.81 18.83 -3.25
CA LEU A 81 -6.04 18.20 -2.73
C LEU A 81 -6.60 17.09 -3.63
N SER A 82 -6.32 17.12 -4.94
CA SER A 82 -6.66 16.04 -5.88
C SER A 82 -5.94 14.71 -5.58
N TRP A 83 -4.93 14.74 -4.72
CA TRP A 83 -4.10 13.62 -4.30
C TRP A 83 -4.21 13.35 -2.80
N SER A 84 -5.26 13.86 -2.14
CA SER A 84 -5.59 13.49 -0.77
C SER A 84 -5.81 11.99 -0.63
N LEU A 85 -5.71 11.46 0.59
CA LEU A 85 -5.91 10.03 0.83
C LEU A 85 -7.29 9.55 0.35
N GLU A 86 -8.32 10.40 0.47
CA GLU A 86 -9.65 10.16 -0.06
C GLU A 86 -9.66 10.02 -1.59
N GLN A 87 -9.05 10.97 -2.32
CA GLN A 87 -9.01 10.92 -3.79
C GLN A 87 -8.16 9.75 -4.33
N VAL A 88 -7.09 9.40 -3.62
CA VAL A 88 -6.28 8.23 -3.95
C VAL A 88 -7.06 6.94 -3.73
N ALA A 89 -7.77 6.82 -2.60
CA ALA A 89 -8.61 5.65 -2.32
C ALA A 89 -9.65 5.45 -3.45
N LEU A 90 -10.29 6.53 -3.91
CA LEU A 90 -11.24 6.48 -5.03
C LEU A 90 -10.57 6.09 -6.35
N THR A 91 -9.38 6.60 -6.63
CA THR A 91 -8.60 6.24 -7.83
C THR A 91 -8.25 4.75 -7.83
N LEU A 92 -7.77 4.22 -6.71
CA LEU A 92 -7.48 2.80 -6.53
C LEU A 92 -8.75 1.93 -6.59
N GLY A 93 -9.88 2.44 -6.07
CA GLY A 93 -11.17 1.74 -6.17
C GLY A 93 -11.63 1.54 -7.61
N ARG A 94 -11.31 2.45 -8.54
CA ARG A 94 -11.59 2.25 -9.97
C ARG A 94 -10.67 1.20 -10.60
N ARG A 95 -9.43 1.12 -10.13
CA ARG A 95 -8.41 0.14 -10.57
C ARG A 95 -8.73 -1.27 -10.06
N PHE A 96 -9.27 -1.37 -8.85
CA PHE A 96 -9.57 -2.61 -8.14
C PHE A 96 -11.03 -2.61 -7.64
N PRO A 97 -12.03 -2.64 -8.55
CA PRO A 97 -13.44 -2.41 -8.24
C PRO A 97 -14.07 -3.46 -7.31
N ASP A 98 -13.52 -4.67 -7.31
CA ASP A 98 -13.96 -5.84 -6.55
C ASP A 98 -13.22 -6.01 -5.20
N ARG A 99 -12.35 -5.05 -4.82
CA ARG A 99 -11.49 -5.18 -3.64
C ARG A 99 -11.78 -4.10 -2.60
N HIS A 100 -11.51 -4.43 -1.34
CA HIS A 100 -11.44 -3.43 -0.28
C HIS A 100 -10.11 -2.70 -0.38
N VAL A 101 -10.15 -1.36 -0.51
CA VAL A 101 -8.94 -0.54 -0.53
C VAL A 101 -8.72 0.06 0.84
N TRP A 102 -7.56 -0.22 1.44
CA TRP A 102 -7.09 0.33 2.69
C TRP A 102 -5.97 1.31 2.41
N VAL A 103 -6.17 2.58 2.71
CA VAL A 103 -5.09 3.57 2.74
C VAL A 103 -4.58 3.68 4.17
N VAL A 104 -3.30 3.35 4.37
CA VAL A 104 -2.63 3.45 5.67
C VAL A 104 -1.95 4.81 5.75
N ARG A 105 -2.45 5.69 6.62
CA ARG A 105 -1.77 6.95 6.90
C ARG A 105 -0.47 6.66 7.65
N ALA A 106 0.64 7.30 7.26
CA ALA A 106 1.86 7.31 8.04
C ALA A 106 1.57 7.76 9.49
N SER A 107 2.13 7.08 10.48
CA SER A 107 1.82 7.35 11.90
C SER A 107 2.27 8.74 12.34
N ARG A 108 3.18 9.38 11.59
CA ARG A 108 3.58 10.77 11.78
C ARG A 108 3.77 11.47 10.43
N MET A 109 3.29 12.71 10.34
CA MET A 109 3.56 13.65 9.24
C MET A 109 4.49 14.75 9.75
N HIS A 110 5.80 14.63 9.52
CA HIS A 110 6.76 15.63 9.96
C HIS A 110 6.66 16.90 9.10
N LEU A 111 6.59 18.07 9.75
CA LEU A 111 6.35 19.38 9.11
C LEU A 111 5.10 19.39 8.19
N HIS A 112 4.08 18.57 8.51
CA HIS A 112 2.88 18.38 7.70
C HIS A 112 3.13 17.94 6.25
N LYS A 113 4.34 17.42 5.97
CA LYS A 113 4.80 17.12 4.61
C LYS A 113 5.46 15.75 4.50
N PHE A 114 6.41 15.44 5.38
CA PHE A 114 7.19 14.22 5.28
C PHE A 114 6.50 13.06 5.99
N SER A 115 6.15 12.04 5.23
CA SER A 115 5.54 10.82 5.74
C SER A 115 6.58 9.98 6.49
N CYS A 116 6.27 9.63 7.74
CA CYS A 116 7.15 8.85 8.60
C CYS A 116 6.44 7.54 9.02
N TYR A 117 6.89 6.42 8.46
CA TYR A 117 6.34 5.08 8.71
C TYR A 117 7.00 4.39 9.90
N VAL A 118 7.21 5.09 11.03
CA VAL A 118 7.96 4.57 12.20
C VAL A 118 7.37 3.31 12.82
N ASN A 119 6.09 3.01 12.56
CA ASN A 119 5.47 1.77 13.01
C ASN A 119 5.86 0.55 12.16
N PHE A 120 6.36 0.77 10.94
CA PHE A 120 6.74 -0.27 9.98
C PHE A 120 8.26 -0.35 9.81
N VAL A 121 8.94 0.79 9.75
CA VAL A 121 10.37 0.88 9.47
C VAL A 121 11.04 1.92 10.37
N ASP A 122 12.19 1.56 10.92
CA ASP A 122 13.03 2.50 11.64
C ASP A 122 13.47 3.62 10.69
N SER A 123 13.45 4.85 11.17
CA SER A 123 13.74 5.99 10.31
C SER A 123 14.19 7.22 11.07
N ASN A 124 14.90 8.09 10.38
CA ASN A 124 15.29 9.38 10.92
C ASN A 124 14.09 10.35 11.03
N MET A 125 14.34 11.59 11.46
CA MET A 125 13.29 12.60 11.66
C MET A 125 12.44 12.88 10.41
N PHE A 126 13.02 12.78 9.22
CA PHE A 126 12.37 13.01 7.92
C PHE A 126 11.84 11.71 7.29
N GLY A 127 11.83 10.60 8.04
CA GLY A 127 11.34 9.32 7.56
C GLY A 127 12.25 8.69 6.49
N ALA A 128 13.55 9.01 6.45
CA ALA A 128 14.49 8.21 5.67
C ALA A 128 14.74 6.89 6.41
N PRO A 129 14.59 5.73 5.74
CA PRO A 129 14.55 4.45 6.41
C PRO A 129 15.94 3.96 6.83
N GLU A 130 15.95 3.07 7.82
CA GLU A 130 17.02 2.12 8.08
C GLU A 130 16.38 0.72 8.06
N HIS A 131 16.72 -0.08 7.05
CA HIS A 131 16.06 -1.36 6.84
C HIS A 131 16.70 -2.49 7.65
N GLY A 132 15.86 -3.24 8.36
CA GLY A 132 16.27 -4.32 9.25
C GLY A 132 15.72 -5.69 8.86
N PRO A 133 16.32 -6.79 9.35
CA PRO A 133 15.78 -8.13 9.18
C PRO A 133 14.47 -8.33 9.96
N TYR A 134 13.77 -9.43 9.68
CA TYR A 134 12.58 -9.84 10.42
C TYR A 134 12.85 -10.00 11.92
N SER A 135 11.92 -9.51 12.74
CA SER A 135 11.84 -9.81 14.16
C SER A 135 10.51 -10.48 14.48
N ALA A 136 10.59 -11.50 15.33
CA ALA A 136 9.45 -12.28 15.79
C ALA A 136 8.75 -11.63 16.99
N ASP A 137 8.95 -10.34 17.26
CA ASP A 137 8.21 -9.59 18.28
C ASP A 137 7.76 -8.23 17.73
N CYS A 138 8.54 -7.66 16.81
CA CYS A 138 8.28 -6.40 16.15
C CYS A 138 8.60 -6.52 14.65
N GLY A 139 7.88 -5.82 13.78
CA GLY A 139 8.17 -5.87 12.34
C GLY A 139 7.00 -5.42 11.48
N SER A 140 7.31 -5.04 10.24
CA SER A 140 6.34 -4.59 9.24
C SER A 140 5.24 -5.61 8.99
N PHE A 141 5.56 -6.89 8.84
CA PHE A 141 4.53 -7.92 8.59
C PHE A 141 3.57 -8.10 9.77
N ARG A 142 4.11 -8.15 10.99
CA ARG A 142 3.31 -8.29 12.21
C ARG A 142 2.43 -7.07 12.43
N HIS A 143 3.00 -5.89 12.25
CA HIS A 143 2.27 -4.64 12.37
C HIS A 143 1.15 -4.57 11.33
N LEU A 144 1.43 -4.90 10.06
CA LEU A 144 0.43 -4.93 8.99
C LEU A 144 -0.70 -5.91 9.26
N ARG A 145 -0.38 -7.15 9.66
CA ARG A 145 -1.37 -8.19 9.98
C ARG A 145 -2.31 -7.71 11.09
N ALA A 146 -1.75 -7.23 12.19
CA ALA A 146 -2.55 -6.76 13.32
C ALA A 146 -3.39 -5.52 12.94
N LEU A 147 -2.80 -4.58 12.19
CA LEU A 147 -3.48 -3.37 11.74
C LEU A 147 -4.68 -3.70 10.84
N LEU A 148 -4.53 -4.65 9.92
CA LEU A 148 -5.64 -5.13 9.08
C LEU A 148 -6.67 -5.89 9.89
N SER A 149 -6.26 -6.82 10.77
CA SER A 149 -7.18 -7.55 11.65
C SER A 149 -8.07 -6.59 12.46
N HIS A 150 -7.46 -5.64 13.18
CA HIS A 150 -8.20 -4.65 13.96
C HIS A 150 -9.01 -3.69 13.08
N GLY A 151 -8.49 -3.30 11.91
CA GLY A 151 -9.19 -2.46 10.94
C GLY A 151 -10.45 -3.13 10.41
N MET A 152 -10.36 -4.39 9.98
CA MET A 152 -11.48 -5.20 9.50
C MET A 152 -12.55 -5.36 10.58
N GLN A 153 -12.15 -5.62 11.83
CA GLN A 153 -13.06 -5.71 12.97
C GLN A 153 -13.79 -4.39 13.22
N ARG A 154 -13.07 -3.26 13.30
CA ARG A 154 -13.67 -1.93 13.51
C ARG A 154 -14.57 -1.49 12.35
N ALA A 155 -14.28 -1.95 11.14
CA ALA A 155 -15.10 -1.71 9.95
C ALA A 155 -16.30 -2.67 9.83
N ASN A 156 -16.45 -3.64 10.73
CA ASN A 156 -17.45 -4.71 10.67
C ASN A 156 -17.46 -5.44 9.31
N LEU A 157 -16.27 -5.74 8.78
CA LEU A 157 -16.16 -6.55 7.56
C LEU A 157 -16.49 -8.01 7.84
N PRO A 158 -17.10 -8.72 6.87
CA PRO A 158 -17.28 -10.16 6.98
C PRO A 158 -15.92 -10.86 6.98
N ASP A 159 -15.84 -11.99 7.70
CA ASP A 159 -14.66 -12.85 7.76
C ASP A 159 -13.33 -12.09 8.01
N PRO A 160 -13.19 -11.37 9.13
CA PRO A 160 -12.00 -10.60 9.43
C PRO A 160 -10.78 -11.52 9.62
N LEU A 161 -9.61 -10.99 9.23
CA LEU A 161 -8.33 -11.57 9.59
C LEU A 161 -8.26 -11.73 11.11
N GLN A 162 -7.84 -12.90 11.60
CA GLN A 162 -7.85 -13.15 13.03
C GLN A 162 -6.60 -12.54 13.69
N PRO A 163 -6.71 -12.04 14.93
CA PRO A 163 -5.58 -11.45 15.66
C PRO A 163 -4.45 -12.46 15.89
N GLN A 164 -4.82 -13.69 16.28
CA GLN A 164 -3.86 -14.79 16.43
C GLN A 164 -3.30 -15.24 15.08
N GLY A 165 -1.99 -15.53 15.06
CA GLY A 165 -1.27 -16.02 13.88
C GLY A 165 -1.67 -17.44 13.48
N GLY A 166 -0.98 -17.96 12.46
CA GLY A 166 -1.11 -19.34 11.99
C GLY A 166 -2.12 -19.52 10.86
N ALA A 167 -2.32 -20.79 10.48
CA ALA A 167 -3.13 -21.18 9.32
C ALA A 167 -4.60 -20.78 9.46
N ASP A 168 -5.20 -21.09 10.61
CA ASP A 168 -6.61 -20.79 10.90
C ASP A 168 -6.87 -19.29 11.10
N GLY A 169 -5.79 -18.50 11.19
CA GLY A 169 -5.87 -17.07 11.36
C GLY A 169 -6.08 -16.29 10.05
N VAL A 170 -6.02 -16.95 8.89
CA VAL A 170 -6.22 -16.33 7.57
C VAL A 170 -7.52 -16.87 6.95
N PRO A 171 -8.56 -16.03 6.77
CA PRO A 171 -9.82 -16.46 6.17
C PRO A 171 -9.66 -17.05 4.78
N SER A 172 -10.57 -17.94 4.40
CA SER A 172 -10.63 -18.48 3.03
C SER A 172 -10.84 -17.34 2.02
N GLY A 173 -10.11 -17.41 0.90
CA GLY A 173 -10.16 -16.38 -0.14
C GLY A 173 -9.49 -15.06 0.21
N PHE A 174 -8.82 -14.95 1.38
CA PHE A 174 -8.06 -13.76 1.73
C PHE A 174 -6.88 -13.57 0.77
N SER A 175 -6.85 -12.42 0.09
CA SER A 175 -5.74 -12.04 -0.81
C SER A 175 -5.35 -10.58 -0.59
N LEU A 176 -4.06 -10.30 -0.75
CA LEU A 176 -3.48 -9.00 -0.40
C LEU A 176 -2.59 -8.48 -1.52
N THR A 177 -2.90 -7.28 -2.00
CA THR A 177 -2.03 -6.49 -2.87
C THR A 177 -1.46 -5.33 -2.06
N LEU A 178 -0.14 -5.14 -2.13
CA LEU A 178 0.54 -4.03 -1.47
C LEU A 178 0.96 -2.99 -2.51
N VAL A 179 0.69 -1.73 -2.25
CA VAL A 179 1.04 -0.60 -3.11
C VAL A 179 1.77 0.44 -2.27
N GLY A 180 3.02 0.70 -2.59
CA GLY A 180 3.79 1.80 -2.02
C GLY A 180 3.95 2.87 -3.07
N PHE A 181 3.60 4.12 -2.73
CA PHE A 181 3.85 5.26 -3.59
C PHE A 181 4.85 6.22 -2.96
N SER A 182 5.85 6.67 -3.72
CA SER A 182 6.83 7.66 -3.27
C SER A 182 7.48 7.21 -1.96
N LYS A 183 7.29 7.96 -0.87
CA LYS A 183 7.73 7.57 0.47
C LYS A 183 7.18 6.21 0.93
N GLY A 184 5.96 5.85 0.56
CA GLY A 184 5.34 4.57 0.92
C GLY A 184 6.14 3.34 0.46
N CYS A 185 6.99 3.47 -0.56
CA CYS A 185 7.89 2.41 -1.02
C CYS A 185 8.87 1.95 0.07
N VAL A 186 9.20 2.78 1.07
CA VAL A 186 10.06 2.36 2.19
C VAL A 186 9.43 1.23 2.99
N VAL A 187 8.09 1.18 3.09
CA VAL A 187 7.39 0.07 3.75
C VAL A 187 7.54 -1.20 2.93
N LEU A 188 7.42 -1.13 1.60
CA LEU A 188 7.60 -2.28 0.73
C LEU A 188 9.05 -2.79 0.73
N ASN A 189 10.02 -1.88 0.81
CA ASN A 189 11.42 -2.23 0.97
C ASN A 189 11.62 -2.98 2.30
N GLN A 190 11.06 -2.49 3.41
CA GLN A 190 11.13 -3.18 4.70
C GLN A 190 10.47 -4.56 4.65
N VAL A 191 9.30 -4.68 4.03
CA VAL A 191 8.61 -5.96 3.78
C VAL A 191 9.50 -6.94 3.00
N ALA A 192 10.26 -6.47 2.00
CA ALA A 192 11.22 -7.32 1.29
C ALA A 192 12.34 -7.83 2.22
N TYR A 193 12.92 -6.96 3.05
CA TYR A 193 13.97 -7.35 4.02
C TYR A 193 13.47 -8.36 5.06
N GLU A 194 12.22 -8.27 5.46
CA GLU A 194 11.60 -9.18 6.44
C GLU A 194 11.14 -10.51 5.84
N LEU A 195 11.00 -10.60 4.52
CA LEU A 195 10.28 -11.68 3.85
C LEU A 195 10.77 -13.08 4.21
N ALA A 196 12.10 -13.29 4.25
CA ALA A 196 12.69 -14.59 4.55
C ALA A 196 12.29 -15.08 5.95
N GLY A 197 12.39 -14.21 6.95
CA GLY A 197 12.03 -14.54 8.33
C GLY A 197 10.52 -14.70 8.51
N ALA A 198 9.72 -13.82 7.90
CA ALA A 198 8.26 -13.89 7.98
C ALA A 198 7.69 -15.16 7.32
N ARG A 199 8.35 -15.68 6.27
CA ARG A 199 8.00 -16.98 5.65
C ARG A 199 8.37 -18.18 6.52
N ALA A 200 9.43 -18.05 7.32
CA ALA A 200 9.88 -19.11 8.22
C ALA A 200 9.09 -19.14 9.54
N ASP A 201 8.48 -18.02 9.94
CA ASP A 201 7.64 -17.92 11.12
C ASP A 201 6.28 -18.62 10.90
N PRO A 202 5.94 -19.68 11.66
CA PRO A 202 4.66 -20.39 11.54
C PRO A 202 3.44 -19.49 11.70
N ASP A 203 3.54 -18.46 12.55
CA ASP A 203 2.43 -17.56 12.84
C ASP A 203 2.19 -16.58 11.68
N MET A 204 3.23 -16.20 10.94
CA MET A 204 3.15 -15.24 9.83
C MET A 204 3.09 -15.88 8.45
N SER A 205 3.65 -17.06 8.25
CA SER A 205 3.87 -17.64 6.93
C SER A 205 2.60 -17.74 6.07
N HIS A 206 1.45 -18.00 6.69
CA HIS A 206 0.15 -18.03 5.99
C HIS A 206 -0.33 -16.65 5.54
N PHE A 207 -0.12 -15.62 6.36
CA PHE A 207 -0.41 -14.24 5.97
C PHE A 207 0.53 -13.77 4.86
N VAL A 208 1.83 -14.07 4.97
CA VAL A 208 2.81 -13.71 3.93
C VAL A 208 2.46 -14.36 2.59
N LYS A 209 2.00 -15.62 2.60
CA LYS A 209 1.53 -16.33 1.38
C LYS A 209 0.29 -15.71 0.75
N SER A 210 -0.47 -14.90 1.48
CA SER A 210 -1.65 -14.21 0.92
C SER A 210 -1.29 -12.96 0.10
N VAL A 211 -0.04 -12.48 0.19
CA VAL A 211 0.45 -11.38 -0.64
C VAL A 211 0.59 -11.86 -2.09
N SER A 212 -0.25 -11.36 -2.98
CA SER A 212 -0.25 -11.74 -4.40
C SER A 212 0.61 -10.80 -5.24
N ASP A 213 0.59 -9.50 -4.92
CA ASP A 213 1.19 -8.45 -5.74
C ASP A 213 1.84 -7.38 -4.86
N MET A 214 2.95 -6.84 -5.34
CA MET A 214 3.61 -5.67 -4.75
C MET A 214 3.92 -4.64 -5.85
N TYR A 215 3.43 -3.41 -5.67
CA TYR A 215 3.61 -2.29 -6.58
C TYR A 215 4.48 -1.21 -5.93
N TRP A 216 5.67 -0.99 -6.47
CA TRP A 216 6.49 0.18 -6.18
C TRP A 216 6.16 1.27 -7.20
N LEU A 217 5.52 2.34 -6.73
CA LEU A 217 5.10 3.47 -7.55
C LEU A 217 6.00 4.67 -7.25
N ASP A 218 6.94 4.91 -8.14
CA ASP A 218 7.84 6.06 -8.18
C ASP A 218 8.51 6.33 -6.83
N GLY A 219 9.17 5.31 -6.29
CA GLY A 219 9.79 5.34 -4.96
C GLY A 219 10.83 6.46 -4.81
N GLY A 220 10.72 7.21 -3.72
CA GLY A 220 11.56 8.36 -3.42
C GLY A 220 11.50 8.74 -1.94
N HIS A 221 12.62 9.25 -1.40
CA HIS A 221 12.70 9.82 -0.05
C HIS A 221 13.93 10.74 0.08
N PRO A 222 13.99 11.63 1.10
CA PRO A 222 15.12 12.52 1.37
C PRO A 222 16.43 11.85 1.82
N GLY A 223 16.51 10.51 1.82
CA GLY A 223 17.75 9.80 2.17
C GLY A 223 18.70 9.72 0.97
N GLY A 224 19.98 9.42 1.22
CA GLY A 224 21.01 9.35 0.18
C GLY A 224 21.22 7.97 -0.48
N SER A 225 20.45 6.97 -0.07
CA SER A 225 20.53 5.58 -0.52
C SER A 225 19.29 4.81 -0.06
N GLU A 226 19.15 3.56 -0.48
CA GLU A 226 18.08 2.63 -0.07
C GLU A 226 16.68 3.04 -0.53
N THR A 227 16.61 3.82 -1.63
CA THR A 227 15.36 4.13 -2.29
C THR A 227 14.78 2.89 -2.95
N TRP A 228 15.65 2.05 -3.52
CA TRP A 228 15.31 0.71 -3.99
C TRP A 228 16.19 -0.34 -3.30
N VAL A 229 15.65 -1.53 -3.08
CA VAL A 229 16.41 -2.62 -2.46
C VAL A 229 17.52 -3.07 -3.41
N THR A 230 18.77 -3.06 -2.92
CA THR A 230 19.94 -3.52 -3.69
C THR A 230 20.62 -4.73 -3.07
N ASN A 231 20.19 -5.17 -1.89
CA ASN A 231 20.74 -6.33 -1.21
C ASN A 231 20.37 -7.62 -1.96
N LYS A 232 21.38 -8.28 -2.53
CA LYS A 232 21.19 -9.50 -3.35
C LYS A 232 20.51 -10.65 -2.60
N ARG A 233 20.76 -10.81 -1.29
CA ARG A 233 20.12 -11.89 -0.51
C ARG A 233 18.62 -11.61 -0.39
N VAL A 234 18.25 -10.37 -0.08
CA VAL A 234 16.85 -9.93 0.00
C VAL A 234 16.15 -10.10 -1.35
N LEU A 235 16.78 -9.65 -2.45
CA LEU A 235 16.19 -9.77 -3.78
C LEU A 235 16.06 -11.22 -4.25
N LYS A 236 16.97 -12.10 -3.86
CA LYS A 236 16.85 -13.54 -4.14
C LYS A 236 15.62 -14.14 -3.46
N GLU A 237 15.39 -13.78 -2.21
CA GLU A 237 14.21 -14.23 -1.45
C GLU A 237 12.93 -13.67 -2.06
N LEU A 238 12.92 -12.38 -2.41
CA LEU A 238 11.79 -11.73 -3.08
C LEU A 238 11.48 -12.37 -4.44
N ALA A 239 12.49 -12.64 -5.27
CA ALA A 239 12.32 -13.33 -6.56
C ALA A 239 11.72 -14.74 -6.41
N SER A 240 12.05 -15.45 -5.32
CA SER A 240 11.54 -16.80 -5.04
C SER A 240 10.15 -16.84 -4.39
N SER A 241 9.56 -15.68 -4.08
CA SER A 241 8.37 -15.56 -3.22
C SER A 241 7.04 -15.86 -3.92
N ARG A 242 7.05 -15.95 -5.26
CA ARG A 242 5.85 -16.04 -6.12
C ARG A 242 4.95 -14.79 -6.11
N VAL A 243 5.34 -13.72 -5.41
CA VAL A 243 4.66 -12.43 -5.48
C VAL A 243 4.92 -11.80 -6.85
N SER A 244 3.87 -11.29 -7.49
CA SER A 244 4.00 -10.50 -8.71
C SER A 244 4.59 -9.13 -8.36
N LEU A 245 5.73 -8.79 -8.97
CA LEU A 245 6.48 -7.57 -8.68
C LEU A 245 6.24 -6.54 -9.78
N HIS A 246 5.86 -5.33 -9.40
CA HIS A 246 5.56 -4.25 -10.33
C HIS A 246 6.32 -2.98 -9.95
N ALA A 247 7.11 -2.46 -10.89
CA ALA A 247 7.90 -1.25 -10.72
C ALA A 247 7.47 -0.21 -11.75
N HIS A 248 6.86 0.86 -11.25
CA HIS A 248 6.45 1.99 -12.06
C HIS A 248 7.26 3.20 -11.62
N VAL A 249 7.92 3.87 -12.55
CA VAL A 249 8.78 5.02 -12.26
C VAL A 249 8.51 6.16 -13.22
N THR A 250 8.90 7.37 -12.84
CA THR A 250 8.86 8.56 -13.68
C THR A 250 10.25 9.19 -13.75
N PRO A 251 10.54 9.98 -14.79
CA PRO A 251 11.78 10.75 -14.86
C PRO A 251 12.03 11.66 -13.65
N TYR A 252 10.98 12.06 -12.91
CA TYR A 252 11.09 12.89 -11.70
C TYR A 252 11.96 12.24 -10.62
N GLU A 253 11.86 10.92 -10.44
CA GLU A 253 12.69 10.19 -9.46
C GLU A 253 13.95 9.61 -10.10
N VAL A 254 13.81 8.85 -11.19
CA VAL A 254 14.94 8.04 -11.70
C VAL A 254 15.91 8.80 -12.60
N CYS A 255 15.55 9.98 -13.09
CA CYS A 255 16.40 10.83 -13.95
C CYS A 255 16.86 12.12 -13.27
N ASP A 256 16.63 12.29 -11.97
CA ASP A 256 17.10 13.46 -11.21
C ASP A 256 18.64 13.41 -11.05
N PRO A 257 19.40 14.37 -11.61
CA PRO A 257 20.85 14.38 -11.50
C PRO A 257 21.35 14.61 -10.07
N MET A 258 20.57 15.30 -9.22
CA MET A 258 20.90 15.53 -7.82
C MET A 258 20.65 14.29 -6.96
N ARG A 259 19.80 13.39 -7.45
CA ARG A 259 19.43 12.12 -6.80
C ARG A 259 19.74 10.91 -7.66
N ALA A 260 20.84 10.96 -8.41
CA ALA A 260 21.19 9.95 -9.41
C ALA A 260 21.31 8.51 -8.86
N TRP A 261 21.43 8.31 -7.55
CA TRP A 261 21.37 6.97 -6.96
C TRP A 261 20.01 6.31 -7.16
N VAL A 262 18.90 7.06 -7.16
CA VAL A 262 17.54 6.49 -7.29
C VAL A 262 17.41 5.69 -8.58
N GLY A 263 17.81 6.27 -9.72
CA GLY A 263 17.83 5.57 -11.00
C GLY A 263 18.80 4.38 -11.05
N ARG A 264 19.98 4.50 -10.42
CA ARG A 264 20.96 3.40 -10.35
C ARG A 264 20.46 2.23 -9.51
N GLU A 265 19.87 2.51 -8.35
CA GLU A 265 19.30 1.50 -7.45
C GLU A 265 18.09 0.83 -8.10
N HIS A 266 17.19 1.58 -8.74
CA HIS A 266 16.08 1.01 -9.52
C HIS A 266 16.58 0.05 -10.61
N ALA A 267 17.56 0.47 -11.42
CA ALA A 267 18.14 -0.37 -12.46
C ALA A 267 18.76 -1.66 -11.88
N LEU A 268 19.45 -1.55 -10.73
CA LEU A 268 20.03 -2.70 -10.04
C LEU A 268 18.96 -3.63 -9.44
N PHE A 269 17.89 -3.07 -8.87
CA PHE A 269 16.74 -3.80 -8.35
C PHE A 269 16.13 -4.70 -9.42
N ILE A 270 15.75 -4.12 -10.56
CA ILE A 270 15.18 -4.85 -11.70
C ILE A 270 16.14 -5.90 -12.24
N LYS A 271 17.38 -5.50 -12.54
CA LYS A 271 18.39 -6.40 -13.09
C LYS A 271 18.63 -7.61 -12.18
N THR A 272 18.75 -7.39 -10.88
CA THR A 272 19.04 -8.46 -9.92
C THR A 272 17.84 -9.40 -9.76
N LEU A 273 16.61 -8.89 -9.78
CA LEU A 273 15.40 -9.72 -9.77
C LEU A 273 15.33 -10.62 -11.02
N GLU A 274 15.61 -10.06 -12.21
CA GLU A 274 15.66 -10.80 -13.47
C GLU A 274 16.78 -11.86 -13.45
N GLU A 275 17.96 -11.55 -12.91
CA GLU A 275 19.06 -12.50 -12.72
C GLU A 275 18.67 -13.68 -11.81
N PHE A 276 17.78 -13.46 -10.84
CA PHE A 276 17.23 -14.53 -9.99
C PHE A 276 15.98 -15.21 -10.55
N GLY A 277 15.60 -14.88 -11.79
CA GLY A 277 14.51 -15.55 -12.51
C GLY A 277 13.11 -15.01 -12.21
N ALA A 278 12.98 -13.86 -11.54
CA ALA A 278 11.72 -13.14 -11.48
C ALA A 278 11.46 -12.36 -12.77
N CYS A 279 10.18 -12.10 -13.06
CA CYS A 279 9.75 -11.31 -14.22
C CYS A 279 9.01 -10.04 -13.75
N PRO A 280 9.70 -9.06 -13.13
CA PRO A 280 9.03 -7.86 -12.66
C PRO A 280 8.43 -7.07 -13.84
N SER A 281 7.20 -6.58 -13.70
CA SER A 281 6.68 -5.59 -14.62
C SER A 281 7.44 -4.28 -14.39
N LYS A 282 7.88 -3.63 -15.46
CA LYS A 282 8.66 -2.38 -15.38
C LYS A 282 8.11 -1.38 -16.39
N LYS A 283 7.75 -0.18 -15.93
CA LYS A 283 7.22 0.89 -16.77
C LYS A 283 7.82 2.23 -16.35
N LEU A 284 8.49 2.90 -17.28
CA LEU A 284 8.85 4.30 -17.16
C LEU A 284 7.70 5.12 -17.78
N HIS A 285 7.03 5.91 -16.96
CA HIS A 285 5.90 6.72 -17.38
C HIS A 285 6.37 8.13 -17.78
N PHE A 286 5.63 8.77 -18.68
CA PHE A 286 5.83 10.18 -19.05
C PHE A 286 7.23 10.51 -19.58
N GLU A 287 7.90 9.57 -20.27
CA GLU A 287 9.25 9.76 -20.85
C GLU A 287 9.39 11.00 -21.75
N GLY A 288 8.31 11.39 -22.43
CA GLY A 288 8.27 12.56 -23.30
C GLY A 288 7.95 13.88 -22.60
N GLU A 289 7.70 13.87 -21.30
CA GLU A 289 7.35 15.07 -20.52
C GLU A 289 8.55 15.53 -19.65
N PRO A 290 8.73 16.85 -19.42
CA PRO A 290 9.69 17.32 -18.43
C PRO A 290 9.41 16.75 -17.03
N PRO A 291 10.44 16.29 -16.29
CA PRO A 291 10.27 15.77 -14.94
C PRO A 291 9.56 16.77 -14.03
N SER A 292 8.49 16.34 -13.35
CA SER A 292 7.71 17.21 -12.46
C SER A 292 7.07 16.44 -11.32
N ILE A 293 6.83 17.12 -10.20
CA ILE A 293 6.06 16.56 -9.09
C ILE A 293 4.61 16.22 -9.51
N GLN A 294 4.06 16.89 -10.52
CA GLN A 294 2.78 16.50 -11.12
C GLN A 294 2.87 15.13 -11.79
N SER A 295 3.91 14.87 -12.59
CA SER A 295 4.12 13.55 -13.21
C SER A 295 4.33 12.46 -12.17
N HIS A 296 5.03 12.77 -11.07
CA HIS A 296 5.22 11.90 -9.92
C HIS A 296 3.87 11.43 -9.35
N PHE A 297 2.95 12.35 -9.03
CA PHE A 297 1.63 11.96 -8.53
C PHE A 297 0.76 11.25 -9.57
N ARG A 298 0.82 11.67 -10.85
CA ARG A 298 0.05 11.08 -11.95
C ARG A 298 0.31 9.59 -12.13
N VAL A 299 1.44 9.06 -11.67
CA VAL A 299 1.71 7.61 -11.71
C VAL A 299 0.61 6.79 -11.01
N ILE A 300 -0.02 7.33 -9.95
CA ILE A 300 -1.10 6.66 -9.19
C ILE A 300 -2.33 6.38 -10.08
N GLN A 301 -2.53 7.17 -11.15
CA GLN A 301 -3.65 7.00 -12.08
C GLN A 301 -3.36 6.02 -13.23
N GLU A 302 -2.09 5.81 -13.57
CA GLU A 302 -1.66 5.22 -14.86
C GLU A 302 -0.98 3.85 -14.75
N PHE A 303 -0.71 3.37 -13.54
CA PHE A 303 -0.02 2.09 -13.27
C PHE A 303 -0.93 0.88 -13.47
#